data_AF-A0A6G5A8S1-F1
#
_entry.id   AF-A0A6G5A8S1-F1
#
_cell.length_a   1.000
_cell.length_b   1.000
_cell.length_c   1.000
_cell.angle_alpha   90.00
_cell.angle_beta   90.00
_cell.angle_gamma   90.00
#
_symmetry.space_group_name_H-M   'P 1'
#
loop_
_entity.id
_entity.type
_entity.pdbx_description
1 polymer ?
#
loop_
_entity_poly.entity_id
_entity_poly.type
_entity_poly.pdbx_seq_one_letter_code
_entity_poly.pdbx_strand_id
1 'polypeptide(L)'
;QQIIPIAACSGGRFATHHFVLFHDKFVHSHFGGFQNYSLELAWVEADTKSENVFAITTPEETLAFSCRVPSQKTEWVCCLNQAIRNLLNSDKRDNPVQSLKSGHLDKRLTPPMIRHASFVFTKLPAYKDATYKGSWLKGQLHGFGKLSWPDGRKYTGRFKNNLQHGEGEYIVPGNGGDTVFRGTWKNGKLHGLGSARYPNGNFYEGFFKDGLRDGHGILKEGRFLSSSSIYIGQWLQDKRHGYGVLDNEKEGEKYMGMWQDDCRHGNGIMVTLDDIYYEGNFVNNNLSGYGTMMFQDNTVFKGELGAGGSLNGKGVLSLSNGDSIQGSFCGVWSEGIKVSGVYQKAVADEQCTSDVDSLISRDKKHPFL
;
A
#
# COMPACT_ATOMS: atom_id res chain seq x y z
N GLN A 1 -46.76 -28.22 6.37
CA GLN A 1 -45.89 -27.46 7.29
C GLN A 1 -45.83 -28.24 8.61
N GLN A 2 -44.73 -28.93 8.89
CA GLN A 2 -44.51 -29.56 10.20
C GLN A 2 -43.82 -28.52 11.10
N ILE A 3 -44.47 -28.15 12.20
CA ILE A 3 -43.88 -27.25 13.21
C ILE A 3 -43.11 -28.14 14.18
N ILE A 4 -41.84 -28.41 13.88
CA ILE A 4 -40.97 -29.18 14.78
C ILE A 4 -40.42 -28.20 15.83
N PRO A 5 -40.60 -28.43 17.14
CA PRO A 5 -40.10 -27.50 18.15
C PRO A 5 -38.56 -27.40 18.13
N ILE A 6 -38.02 -26.18 18.10
CA ILE A 6 -36.60 -25.89 18.35
C ILE A 6 -36.47 -24.78 19.40
N ALA A 7 -35.45 -24.87 20.24
CA ALA A 7 -35.13 -23.86 21.23
C ALA A 7 -33.81 -23.18 20.87
N ALA A 8 -33.77 -21.84 20.92
CA ALA A 8 -32.51 -21.11 20.85
C ALA A 8 -31.72 -21.30 22.15
N CYS A 9 -30.42 -21.59 22.05
CA CYS A 9 -29.57 -21.85 23.22
C CYS A 9 -29.38 -20.62 24.12
N SER A 10 -29.59 -19.41 23.62
CA SER A 10 -29.41 -18.13 24.32
C SER A 10 -30.72 -17.46 24.76
N GLY A 11 -31.87 -18.12 24.63
CA GLY A 11 -33.17 -17.54 24.98
C GLY A 11 -33.42 -17.49 26.50
N GLY A 12 -33.87 -16.34 27.00
CA GLY A 12 -34.33 -16.21 28.39
C GLY A 12 -35.54 -17.10 28.66
N ARG A 13 -35.58 -17.74 29.85
CA ARG A 13 -36.57 -18.76 30.24
C ARG A 13 -38.06 -18.35 30.15
N PHE A 14 -38.37 -17.08 29.91
CA PHE A 14 -39.72 -16.51 29.95
C PHE A 14 -40.23 -15.97 28.60
N ALA A 15 -39.46 -16.08 27.51
CA ALA A 15 -39.89 -15.63 26.19
C ALA A 15 -40.35 -16.81 25.31
N THR A 16 -41.58 -16.74 24.78
CA THR A 16 -42.06 -17.68 23.76
C THR A 16 -41.40 -17.37 22.42
N HIS A 17 -40.52 -18.27 21.98
CA HIS A 17 -39.83 -18.16 20.69
C HIS A 17 -40.45 -19.13 19.68
N HIS A 18 -40.82 -18.62 18.51
CA HIS A 18 -41.33 -19.41 17.40
C HIS A 18 -40.41 -19.26 16.19
N PHE A 19 -40.10 -20.37 15.54
CA PHE A 19 -39.25 -20.40 14.35
C PHE A 19 -40.03 -21.01 13.19
N VAL A 20 -40.05 -20.29 12.07
CA VAL A 20 -40.79 -20.69 10.88
C VAL A 20 -39.84 -20.67 9.68
N LEU A 21 -39.78 -21.78 8.95
CA LEU A 21 -39.04 -21.90 7.71
C LEU A 21 -39.99 -21.71 6.52
N PHE A 22 -39.79 -20.64 5.77
CA PHE A 22 -40.41 -20.41 4.46
C PHE A 22 -39.46 -20.89 3.34
N HIS A 23 -39.90 -20.77 2.09
CA HIS A 23 -39.10 -21.21 0.95
C HIS A 23 -37.84 -20.35 0.73
N ASP A 24 -37.89 -19.07 1.10
CA ASP A 24 -36.84 -18.05 0.87
C ASP A 24 -36.26 -17.46 2.16
N LYS A 25 -36.99 -17.60 3.28
CA LYS A 25 -36.66 -16.94 4.55
C LYS A 25 -36.83 -17.87 5.74
N PHE A 26 -35.98 -17.67 6.74
CA PHE A 26 -36.16 -18.21 8.07
C PHE A 26 -36.59 -17.08 9.01
N VAL A 27 -37.68 -17.27 9.74
CA VAL A 27 -38.30 -16.22 10.56
C VAL A 27 -38.28 -16.64 12.01
N HIS A 28 -37.76 -15.76 12.87
CA HIS A 28 -37.80 -15.88 14.32
C HIS A 28 -38.81 -14.88 14.88
N SER A 29 -39.88 -15.35 15.50
CA SER A 29 -40.89 -14.54 16.17
C SER A 29 -40.76 -14.67 17.69
N HIS A 30 -40.85 -13.54 18.39
CA HIS A 30 -40.79 -13.44 19.86
C HIS A 30 -41.70 -12.32 20.36
N PHE A 31 -41.92 -12.23 21.67
CA PHE A 31 -42.84 -11.25 22.30
C PHE A 31 -42.57 -9.78 21.91
N GLY A 32 -41.33 -9.45 21.50
CA GLY A 32 -40.92 -8.09 21.13
C GLY A 32 -40.86 -7.81 19.62
N GLY A 33 -41.25 -8.76 18.76
CA GLY A 33 -41.21 -8.60 17.31
C GLY A 33 -40.76 -9.87 16.57
N PHE A 34 -40.33 -9.70 15.32
CA PHE A 34 -39.79 -10.78 14.51
C PHE A 34 -38.49 -10.36 13.81
N GLN A 35 -37.62 -11.33 13.55
CA GLN A 35 -36.41 -11.17 12.75
C GLN A 35 -36.47 -12.09 11.53
N ASN A 36 -36.10 -11.54 10.39
CA ASN A 36 -36.07 -12.25 9.11
C ASN A 36 -34.62 -12.53 8.71
N TYR A 37 -34.35 -13.79 8.41
CA TYR A 37 -33.06 -14.24 7.90
C TYR A 37 -33.24 -14.70 6.45
N SER A 38 -32.54 -14.03 5.52
CA SER A 38 -32.49 -14.49 4.13
C SER A 38 -31.76 -15.84 4.06
N LEU A 39 -32.38 -16.84 3.45
CA LEU A 39 -31.75 -18.15 3.28
C LEU A 39 -30.56 -18.11 2.29
N GLU A 40 -30.54 -17.11 1.39
CA GLU A 40 -29.45 -16.90 0.44
C GLU A 40 -28.09 -16.77 1.16
N LEU A 41 -28.09 -16.09 2.31
CA LEU A 41 -26.93 -15.84 3.15
C LEU A 41 -26.96 -16.61 4.49
N ALA A 42 -27.62 -17.78 4.52
CA ALA A 42 -27.65 -18.66 5.69
C ALA A 42 -26.80 -19.93 5.48
N TRP A 43 -25.87 -20.21 6.38
CA TRP A 43 -25.10 -21.46 6.43
C TRP A 43 -25.54 -22.28 7.64
N VAL A 44 -25.88 -23.54 7.41
CA VAL A 44 -26.35 -24.45 8.45
C VAL A 44 -25.20 -25.39 8.80
N GLU A 45 -24.79 -25.40 10.06
CA GLU A 45 -23.71 -26.25 10.55
C GLU A 45 -24.23 -27.13 11.68
N ALA A 46 -24.12 -28.45 11.51
CA ALA A 46 -24.39 -29.38 12.60
C ALA A 46 -23.20 -29.37 13.57
N ASP A 47 -23.47 -29.23 14.88
CA ASP A 47 -22.40 -29.35 15.88
C ASP A 47 -21.90 -30.80 15.88
N THR A 48 -20.58 -30.98 15.76
CA THR A 48 -19.93 -32.29 15.81
C THR A 48 -19.66 -32.77 17.23
N LYS A 49 -19.74 -31.87 18.22
CA LYS A 49 -19.52 -32.17 19.64
C LYS A 49 -20.81 -32.46 20.40
N SER A 50 -21.96 -32.07 19.85
CA SER A 50 -23.27 -32.26 20.46
C SER A 50 -24.25 -32.90 19.48
N GLU A 51 -24.84 -34.02 19.89
CA GLU A 51 -25.81 -34.77 19.05
C GLU A 51 -27.12 -34.01 18.82
N ASN A 52 -27.40 -32.98 19.62
CA ASN A 52 -28.68 -32.27 19.63
C ASN A 52 -28.61 -30.81 19.18
N VAL A 53 -27.41 -30.28 18.91
CA VAL A 53 -27.21 -28.86 18.58
C VAL A 53 -26.85 -28.66 17.11
N PHE A 54 -27.41 -27.64 16.50
CA PHE A 54 -26.98 -27.12 15.20
C PHE A 54 -26.96 -25.58 15.24
N ALA A 55 -26.27 -24.96 14.29
CA ALA A 55 -26.17 -23.52 14.19
C ALA A 55 -26.55 -23.04 12.79
N ILE A 56 -27.09 -21.82 12.73
CA ILE A 56 -27.29 -21.06 11.50
C ILE A 56 -26.41 -19.82 11.57
N THR A 57 -25.44 -19.72 10.68
CA THR A 57 -24.58 -18.54 10.51
C THR A 57 -25.10 -17.67 9.39
N THR A 58 -25.29 -16.39 9.68
CA THR A 58 -25.64 -15.33 8.75
C THR A 58 -24.52 -14.27 8.72
N PRO A 59 -24.61 -13.22 7.90
CA PRO A 59 -23.58 -12.18 7.84
C PRO A 59 -23.24 -11.49 9.16
N GLU A 60 -24.20 -11.37 10.07
CA GLU A 60 -24.04 -10.57 11.31
C GLU A 60 -24.25 -11.36 12.60
N GLU A 61 -24.69 -12.61 12.53
CA GLU A 61 -24.87 -13.43 13.71
C GLU A 61 -24.74 -14.94 13.44
N THR A 62 -24.53 -15.69 14.51
CA THR A 62 -24.66 -17.15 14.50
C THR A 62 -25.65 -17.54 15.58
N LEU A 63 -26.73 -18.20 15.18
CA LEU A 63 -27.80 -18.65 16.05
C LEU A 63 -27.60 -20.13 16.32
N ALA A 64 -27.42 -20.52 17.59
CA ALA A 64 -27.34 -21.91 18.01
C ALA A 64 -28.72 -22.40 18.49
N PHE A 65 -29.09 -23.59 18.02
CA PHE A 65 -30.36 -24.25 18.30
C PHE A 65 -30.12 -25.60 18.95
N SER A 66 -30.92 -25.90 19.97
CA SER A 66 -30.95 -27.21 20.62
C SER A 66 -32.27 -27.91 20.32
N CYS A 67 -32.17 -29.18 19.91
CA CYS A 67 -33.27 -30.09 19.69
C CYS A 67 -33.43 -31.04 20.87
N ARG A 68 -34.63 -31.63 21.06
CA ARG A 68 -34.86 -32.60 22.14
C ARG A 68 -34.22 -33.95 21.87
N VAL A 69 -34.14 -34.33 20.59
CA VAL A 69 -33.61 -35.62 20.13
C VAL A 69 -32.78 -35.44 18.84
N PRO A 70 -31.79 -36.31 18.58
CA PRO A 70 -30.90 -36.17 17.41
C PRO A 70 -31.62 -36.26 16.06
N SER A 71 -32.74 -36.98 16.00
CA SER A 71 -33.56 -37.08 14.77
C SER A 71 -34.17 -35.73 14.37
N GLN A 72 -34.61 -34.93 15.33
CA GLN A 72 -35.13 -33.57 15.08
C GLN A 72 -34.04 -32.64 14.55
N LYS A 73 -32.82 -32.71 15.10
CA LYS A 73 -31.67 -31.96 14.57
C LYS A 73 -31.43 -32.33 13.10
N THR A 74 -31.43 -33.62 12.79
CA THR A 74 -31.21 -34.14 11.44
C THR A 74 -32.27 -33.63 10.47
N GLU A 75 -33.55 -33.67 10.88
CA GLU A 75 -34.68 -33.17 10.10
C GLU A 75 -34.55 -31.67 9.81
N TRP A 76 -34.26 -30.85 10.83
CA TRP A 76 -34.05 -29.41 10.66
C TRP A 76 -32.89 -29.06 9.74
N VAL A 77 -31.73 -29.68 9.96
CA VAL A 77 -30.54 -29.46 9.14
C VAL A 77 -30.81 -29.85 7.68
N CYS A 78 -31.54 -30.95 7.45
CA CYS A 78 -31.94 -31.39 6.12
C CYS A 78 -32.90 -30.39 5.45
N CYS A 79 -33.99 -30.03 6.14
CA CYS A 79 -35.00 -29.12 5.61
C CYS A 79 -34.43 -27.73 5.28
N LEU A 80 -33.60 -27.17 6.15
CA LEU A 80 -32.96 -25.86 5.92
C LEU A 80 -32.02 -25.91 4.72
N ASN A 81 -31.14 -26.91 4.65
CA ASN A 81 -30.22 -27.05 3.52
C ASN A 81 -30.96 -27.29 2.20
N GLN A 82 -32.06 -28.06 2.22
CA GLN A 82 -32.90 -28.26 1.05
C GLN A 82 -33.57 -26.96 0.60
N ALA A 83 -34.11 -26.16 1.52
CA ALA A 83 -34.72 -24.86 1.23
C ALA A 83 -33.71 -23.88 0.61
N ILE A 84 -32.54 -23.73 1.24
CA ILE A 84 -31.44 -22.88 0.74
C ILE A 84 -31.02 -23.30 -0.68
N ARG A 85 -30.85 -24.60 -0.91
CA ARG A 85 -30.44 -25.12 -2.22
C ARG A 85 -31.50 -24.85 -3.29
N ASN A 86 -32.78 -25.04 -2.96
CA ASN A 86 -33.86 -24.78 -3.90
C ASN A 86 -33.93 -23.29 -4.27
N LEU A 87 -33.70 -22.39 -3.31
CA LEU A 87 -33.58 -20.95 -3.53
C LEU A 87 -32.39 -20.61 -4.45
N LEU A 88 -31.19 -21.13 -4.16
CA LEU A 88 -30.00 -20.81 -4.96
C LEU A 88 -30.02 -21.39 -6.38
N ASN A 89 -30.84 -22.41 -6.61
CA ASN A 89 -31.04 -23.01 -7.93
C ASN A 89 -32.23 -22.40 -8.69
N SER A 90 -33.15 -21.69 -8.03
CA SER A 90 -34.30 -21.09 -8.71
C SER A 90 -33.90 -20.05 -9.75
N ASP A 91 -32.75 -19.39 -9.54
CA ASP A 91 -32.15 -18.39 -10.41
C ASP A 91 -31.39 -18.98 -11.62
N LYS A 92 -31.18 -20.31 -11.67
CA LYS A 92 -30.46 -20.99 -12.77
C LYS A 92 -31.39 -21.61 -13.82
N ARG A 93 -32.68 -21.29 -13.80
CA ARG A 93 -33.70 -21.88 -14.68
C ARG A 93 -33.60 -21.49 -16.16
N ASP A 94 -32.56 -20.77 -16.56
CA ASP A 94 -32.28 -20.41 -17.97
C ASP A 94 -31.28 -21.33 -18.69
N ASN A 95 -30.76 -22.41 -18.09
CA ASN A 95 -29.86 -23.33 -18.84
C ASN A 95 -29.96 -24.81 -18.40
N PRO A 96 -30.81 -25.63 -19.05
CA PRO A 96 -31.05 -27.02 -18.66
C PRO A 96 -29.94 -28.02 -19.07
N VAL A 97 -28.88 -27.62 -19.79
CA VAL A 97 -28.00 -28.58 -20.49
C VAL A 97 -26.72 -28.97 -19.73
N GLN A 98 -26.36 -28.33 -18.61
CA GLN A 98 -25.10 -28.67 -17.89
C GLN A 98 -25.24 -29.59 -16.67
N SER A 99 -26.44 -30.01 -16.27
CA SER A 99 -26.68 -30.74 -15.01
C SER A 99 -26.42 -32.27 -15.05
N LEU A 100 -26.11 -32.83 -16.22
CA LEU A 100 -26.09 -34.30 -16.44
C LEU A 100 -24.70 -34.97 -16.41
N LYS A 101 -23.60 -34.27 -16.12
CA LYS A 101 -22.23 -34.84 -16.17
C LYS A 101 -21.44 -34.82 -14.86
N SER A 102 -22.05 -35.06 -13.70
CA SER A 102 -21.29 -35.27 -12.47
C SER A 102 -21.87 -36.42 -11.64
N GLY A 103 -21.23 -37.58 -11.74
CA GLY A 103 -21.59 -38.84 -11.06
C GLY A 103 -21.25 -38.88 -9.57
N HIS A 104 -21.49 -37.79 -8.83
CA HIS A 104 -21.32 -37.76 -7.37
C HIS A 104 -22.64 -37.33 -6.70
N LEU A 105 -23.38 -38.32 -6.19
CA LEU A 105 -24.68 -38.15 -5.55
C LEU A 105 -24.61 -37.21 -4.33
N ASP A 106 -23.47 -37.18 -3.63
CA ASP A 106 -23.26 -36.37 -2.42
C ASP A 106 -23.13 -34.85 -2.67
N LYS A 107 -22.61 -34.43 -3.84
CA LYS A 107 -22.49 -33.00 -4.17
C LYS A 107 -23.84 -32.33 -4.47
N ARG A 108 -24.93 -33.11 -4.61
CA ARG A 108 -26.28 -32.61 -4.93
C ARG A 108 -27.14 -32.28 -3.70
N LEU A 109 -26.72 -32.69 -2.50
CA LEU A 109 -27.52 -32.55 -1.28
C LEU A 109 -27.19 -31.30 -0.46
N THR A 110 -26.00 -30.71 -0.64
CA THR A 110 -25.55 -29.56 0.16
C THR A 110 -25.56 -28.26 -0.66
N PRO A 111 -26.03 -27.13 -0.10
CA PRO A 111 -25.87 -25.81 -0.70
C PRO A 111 -24.40 -25.50 -1.03
N PRO A 112 -24.12 -24.67 -2.07
CA PRO A 112 -22.77 -24.21 -2.33
C PRO A 112 -22.22 -23.42 -1.14
N MET A 113 -20.97 -23.72 -0.77
CA MET A 113 -20.28 -23.07 0.35
C MET A 113 -19.97 -21.61 0.07
N ILE A 114 -19.56 -21.29 -1.17
CA ILE A 114 -19.36 -19.92 -1.63
C ILE A 114 -20.61 -19.45 -2.37
N ARG A 115 -21.10 -18.27 -2.02
CA ARG A 115 -22.33 -17.69 -2.59
C ARG A 115 -22.11 -16.25 -3.00
N HIS A 116 -22.88 -15.76 -3.98
CA HIS A 116 -22.80 -14.38 -4.44
C HIS A 116 -24.12 -13.69 -4.13
N ALA A 117 -24.07 -12.65 -3.30
CA ALA A 117 -25.26 -11.94 -2.87
C ALA A 117 -24.93 -10.49 -2.48
N SER A 118 -25.97 -9.68 -2.31
CA SER A 118 -25.89 -8.33 -1.76
C SER A 118 -26.42 -8.30 -0.33
N PHE A 119 -25.75 -7.58 0.56
CA PHE A 119 -26.17 -7.41 1.95
C PHE A 119 -25.88 -5.99 2.43
N VAL A 120 -26.77 -5.46 3.26
CA VAL A 120 -26.58 -4.19 3.98
C VAL A 120 -26.36 -4.51 5.44
N PHE A 121 -25.21 -4.12 5.97
CA PHE A 121 -24.85 -4.36 7.37
C PHE A 121 -25.59 -3.40 8.30
N THR A 122 -26.00 -3.90 9.46
CA THR A 122 -26.75 -3.13 10.46
C THR A 122 -26.17 -3.27 11.86
N LYS A 123 -25.58 -4.43 12.17
CA LYS A 123 -25.06 -4.80 13.51
C LYS A 123 -23.54 -4.67 13.60
N LEU A 124 -22.78 -4.95 12.54
CA LEU A 124 -21.31 -4.95 12.59
C LEU A 124 -20.74 -3.51 12.56
N PRO A 125 -20.07 -3.02 13.62
CA PRO A 125 -19.64 -1.61 13.70
C PRO A 125 -18.71 -1.16 12.57
N ALA A 126 -17.80 -2.03 12.12
CA ALA A 126 -16.85 -1.71 11.04
C ALA A 126 -17.52 -1.51 9.68
N TYR A 127 -18.71 -2.08 9.48
CA TYR A 127 -19.45 -2.04 8.23
C TYR A 127 -20.84 -1.44 8.39
N LYS A 128 -21.15 -0.81 9.52
CA LYS A 128 -22.51 -0.33 9.80
C LYS A 128 -23.04 0.52 8.64
N ASP A 129 -24.23 0.16 8.16
CA ASP A 129 -24.95 0.76 7.03
C ASP A 129 -24.22 0.64 5.66
N ALA A 130 -23.09 -0.06 5.60
CA ALA A 130 -22.39 -0.35 4.36
C ALA A 130 -23.10 -1.45 3.57
N THR A 131 -23.03 -1.34 2.24
CA THR A 131 -23.54 -2.35 1.31
C THR A 131 -22.37 -3.15 0.76
N TYR A 132 -22.41 -4.47 0.92
CA TYR A 132 -21.52 -5.39 0.23
C TYR A 132 -22.25 -6.15 -0.86
N LYS A 133 -21.63 -6.24 -2.04
CA LYS A 133 -22.06 -7.09 -3.13
C LYS A 133 -20.88 -7.92 -3.61
N GLY A 134 -20.94 -9.23 -3.44
CA GLY A 134 -19.83 -10.09 -3.82
C GLY A 134 -19.95 -11.51 -3.30
N SER A 135 -18.81 -12.19 -3.27
CA SER A 135 -18.68 -13.55 -2.75
C SER A 135 -18.75 -13.58 -1.21
N TRP A 136 -19.34 -14.64 -0.69
CA TRP A 136 -19.50 -14.91 0.74
C TRP A 136 -19.13 -16.35 1.05
N LEU A 137 -18.54 -16.59 2.22
CA LEU A 137 -18.24 -17.93 2.73
C LEU A 137 -18.57 -17.97 4.23
N LYS A 138 -19.50 -18.83 4.64
CA LYS A 138 -19.91 -19.00 6.05
C LYS A 138 -20.26 -17.67 6.75
N GLY A 139 -21.09 -16.85 6.10
CA GLY A 139 -21.49 -15.53 6.61
C GLY A 139 -20.39 -14.47 6.54
N GLN A 140 -19.21 -14.77 6.00
CA GLN A 140 -18.11 -13.81 5.94
C GLN A 140 -17.88 -13.29 4.52
N LEU A 141 -17.47 -12.02 4.38
CA LEU A 141 -16.96 -11.52 3.11
C LEU A 141 -15.74 -12.36 2.71
N HIS A 142 -15.76 -12.89 1.49
CA HIS A 142 -14.72 -13.78 0.97
C HIS A 142 -14.65 -13.65 -0.55
N GLY A 143 -13.50 -13.96 -1.17
CA GLY A 143 -13.39 -13.90 -2.62
C GLY A 143 -13.50 -12.47 -3.15
N PHE A 144 -14.01 -12.26 -4.37
CA PHE A 144 -14.13 -10.93 -4.95
C PHE A 144 -15.45 -10.26 -4.57
N GLY A 145 -15.42 -8.96 -4.30
CA GLY A 145 -16.62 -8.18 -4.02
C GLY A 145 -16.38 -6.68 -3.99
N LYS A 146 -17.48 -5.95 -3.79
CA LYS A 146 -17.50 -4.50 -3.64
C LYS A 146 -18.21 -4.13 -2.35
N LEU A 147 -17.54 -3.37 -1.50
CA LEU A 147 -18.05 -2.82 -0.25
C LEU A 147 -18.15 -1.30 -0.40
N SER A 148 -19.33 -0.73 -0.15
CA SER A 148 -19.61 0.70 -0.27
C SER A 148 -20.19 1.22 1.05
N TRP A 149 -19.55 2.22 1.64
CA TRP A 149 -19.99 2.83 2.90
C TRP A 149 -20.87 4.06 2.65
N PRO A 150 -21.73 4.45 3.60
CA PRO A 150 -22.59 5.65 3.48
C PRO A 150 -21.80 6.95 3.32
N ASP A 151 -20.60 7.03 3.89
CA ASP A 151 -19.70 8.17 3.77
C ASP A 151 -19.00 8.26 2.39
N GLY A 152 -19.37 7.38 1.46
CA GLY A 152 -18.86 7.35 0.10
C GLY A 152 -17.56 6.57 -0.08
N ARG A 153 -16.92 6.09 1.00
CA ARG A 153 -15.78 5.16 0.89
C ARG A 153 -16.20 3.92 0.12
N LYS A 154 -15.31 3.38 -0.71
CA LYS A 154 -15.56 2.19 -1.53
C LYS A 154 -14.33 1.31 -1.58
N TYR A 155 -14.50 0.01 -1.40
CA TYR A 155 -13.47 -0.98 -1.67
C TYR A 155 -13.99 -1.95 -2.73
N THR A 156 -13.20 -2.19 -3.77
CA THR A 156 -13.48 -3.21 -4.78
C THR A 156 -12.26 -4.11 -4.91
N GLY A 157 -12.42 -5.39 -4.62
CA GLY A 157 -11.28 -6.30 -4.63
C GLY A 157 -11.57 -7.60 -3.93
N ARG A 158 -10.50 -8.26 -3.54
CA ARG A 158 -10.57 -9.55 -2.86
C ARG A 158 -10.72 -9.38 -1.34
N PHE A 159 -11.40 -10.33 -0.72
CA PHE A 159 -11.71 -10.42 0.70
C PHE A 159 -11.37 -11.82 1.24
N LYS A 160 -11.02 -11.87 2.51
CA LYS A 160 -10.83 -13.10 3.28
C LYS A 160 -11.20 -12.85 4.73
N ASN A 161 -12.11 -13.66 5.27
CA ASN A 161 -12.55 -13.61 6.66
C ASN A 161 -12.99 -12.19 7.07
N ASN A 162 -13.90 -11.61 6.28
CA ASN A 162 -14.40 -10.23 6.40
C ASN A 162 -13.40 -9.11 6.02
N LEU A 163 -12.11 -9.38 5.93
CA LEU A 163 -11.10 -8.35 5.69
C LEU A 163 -10.67 -8.26 4.22
N GLN A 164 -10.28 -7.06 3.78
CA GLN A 164 -9.63 -6.84 2.49
C GLN A 164 -8.34 -7.68 2.42
N HIS A 165 -8.16 -8.41 1.31
CA HIS A 165 -7.06 -9.35 1.15
C HIS A 165 -6.78 -9.66 -0.32
N GLY A 166 -5.52 -9.69 -0.77
CA GLY A 166 -5.16 -9.82 -2.18
C GLY A 166 -5.36 -8.51 -2.95
N GLU A 167 -5.47 -8.57 -4.28
CA GLU A 167 -5.63 -7.36 -5.09
C GLU A 167 -6.94 -6.61 -4.83
N GLY A 168 -6.84 -5.28 -4.76
CA GLY A 168 -8.00 -4.42 -4.56
C GLY A 168 -7.71 -2.93 -4.74
N GLU A 169 -8.80 -2.18 -4.87
CA GLU A 169 -8.84 -0.72 -4.92
C GLU A 169 -9.68 -0.19 -3.75
N TYR A 170 -9.16 0.82 -3.06
CA TYR A 170 -9.86 1.55 -2.01
C TYR A 170 -9.94 3.05 -2.36
N ILE A 171 -11.15 3.57 -2.40
CA ILE A 171 -11.47 4.96 -2.70
C ILE A 171 -11.97 5.61 -1.42
N VAL A 172 -11.32 6.70 -1.03
CA VAL A 172 -11.70 7.54 0.11
C VAL A 172 -12.09 8.92 -0.43
N PRO A 173 -13.37 9.30 -0.41
CA PRO A 173 -13.79 10.62 -0.83
C PRO A 173 -13.23 11.69 0.11
N GLY A 174 -12.89 12.85 -0.45
CA GLY A 174 -12.35 13.98 0.30
C GLY A 174 -12.69 15.33 -0.33
N ASN A 175 -12.46 16.39 0.43
CA ASN A 175 -12.63 17.76 -0.07
C ASN A 175 -11.58 18.04 -1.16
N GLY A 176 -12.04 18.29 -2.39
CA GLY A 176 -11.17 18.54 -3.54
C GLY A 176 -10.85 17.31 -4.39
N GLY A 177 -11.43 16.15 -4.09
CA GLY A 177 -11.33 14.92 -4.90
C GLY A 177 -11.15 13.66 -4.07
N ASP A 178 -11.09 12.52 -4.75
CA ASP A 178 -10.92 11.21 -4.12
C ASP A 178 -9.44 10.88 -3.88
N THR A 179 -9.14 10.29 -2.73
CA THR A 179 -7.88 9.55 -2.54
C THR A 179 -8.09 8.12 -2.98
N VAL A 180 -7.22 7.61 -3.85
CA VAL A 180 -7.35 6.27 -4.43
C VAL A 180 -6.11 5.43 -4.14
N PHE A 181 -6.31 4.32 -3.44
CA PHE A 181 -5.29 3.31 -3.16
C PHE A 181 -5.53 2.08 -4.02
N ARG A 182 -4.49 1.55 -4.68
CA ARG A 182 -4.55 0.32 -5.47
C ARG A 182 -3.37 -0.57 -5.14
N GLY A 183 -3.59 -1.88 -5.07
CA GLY A 183 -2.50 -2.85 -4.93
C GLY A 183 -2.92 -4.07 -4.13
N THR A 184 -1.93 -4.72 -3.53
CA THR A 184 -2.14 -5.91 -2.71
C THR A 184 -2.54 -5.53 -1.27
N TRP A 185 -3.54 -6.21 -0.73
CA TRP A 185 -4.07 -6.03 0.62
C TRP A 185 -3.81 -7.26 1.48
N LYS A 186 -3.61 -7.06 2.78
CA LYS A 186 -3.48 -8.14 3.77
C LYS A 186 -4.13 -7.71 5.07
N ASN A 187 -5.12 -8.48 5.53
CA ASN A 187 -5.81 -8.26 6.80
C ASN A 187 -6.35 -6.83 6.95
N GLY A 188 -6.95 -6.30 5.89
CA GLY A 188 -7.56 -4.97 5.89
C GLY A 188 -6.61 -3.80 5.62
N LYS A 189 -5.31 -4.07 5.40
CA LYS A 189 -4.29 -3.04 5.16
C LYS A 189 -3.60 -3.24 3.83
N LEU A 190 -3.21 -2.14 3.18
CA LEU A 190 -2.36 -2.18 1.98
C LEU A 190 -0.99 -2.77 2.36
N HIS A 191 -0.52 -3.76 1.62
CA HIS A 191 0.68 -4.54 1.95
C HIS A 191 1.27 -5.20 0.70
N GLY A 192 2.55 -4.99 0.44
CA GLY A 192 3.19 -5.37 -0.82
C GLY A 192 3.20 -4.20 -1.81
N LEU A 193 3.21 -4.50 -3.12
CA LEU A 193 3.22 -3.47 -4.14
C LEU A 193 1.87 -2.75 -4.21
N GLY A 194 1.91 -1.42 -4.34
CA GLY A 194 0.71 -0.62 -4.53
C GLY A 194 1.01 0.80 -5.00
N SER A 195 -0.07 1.56 -5.15
CA SER A 195 -0.03 2.98 -5.46
C SER A 195 -1.09 3.76 -4.70
N ALA A 196 -0.81 5.03 -4.44
CA ALA A 196 -1.72 5.98 -3.82
C ALA A 196 -1.77 7.27 -4.65
N ARG A 197 -2.97 7.68 -5.05
CA ARG A 197 -3.25 8.96 -5.73
C ARG A 197 -4.01 9.86 -4.77
N TYR A 198 -3.53 11.08 -4.62
CA TYR A 198 -4.12 12.05 -3.68
C TYR A 198 -4.78 13.22 -4.42
N PRO A 199 -5.81 13.87 -3.83
CA PRO A 199 -6.52 15.00 -4.46
C PRO A 199 -5.62 16.21 -4.75
N ASN A 200 -4.52 16.36 -4.04
CA ASN A 200 -3.54 17.43 -4.28
C ASN A 200 -2.68 17.21 -5.55
N GLY A 201 -2.79 16.04 -6.19
CA GLY A 201 -1.99 15.64 -7.35
C GLY A 201 -0.81 14.73 -6.99
N ASN A 202 -0.51 14.57 -5.70
CA ASN A 202 0.57 13.69 -5.27
C ASN A 202 0.26 12.24 -5.67
N PHE A 203 1.32 11.52 -6.04
CA PHE A 203 1.26 10.14 -6.45
C PHE A 203 2.41 9.36 -5.84
N TYR A 204 2.08 8.28 -5.15
CA TYR A 204 3.06 7.31 -4.68
C TYR A 204 2.88 5.99 -5.41
N GLU A 205 3.99 5.34 -5.77
CA GLU A 205 4.03 3.97 -6.27
C GLU A 205 5.23 3.24 -5.67
N GLY A 206 4.99 2.10 -5.03
CA GLY A 206 6.05 1.38 -4.33
C GLY A 206 5.51 0.34 -3.37
N PHE A 207 6.37 -0.06 -2.43
CA PHE A 207 6.04 -1.05 -1.43
C PHE A 207 5.34 -0.43 -0.21
N PHE A 208 4.37 -1.18 0.31
CA PHE A 208 3.63 -0.88 1.52
C PHE A 208 3.76 -2.00 2.54
N LYS A 209 3.75 -1.64 3.82
CA LYS A 209 3.66 -2.56 4.94
C LYS A 209 2.70 -2.01 5.98
N ASP A 210 1.64 -2.77 6.25
CA ASP A 210 0.61 -2.42 7.23
C ASP A 210 -0.03 -1.05 7.01
N GLY A 211 -0.20 -0.67 5.73
CA GLY A 211 -0.80 0.59 5.29
C GLY A 211 0.17 1.75 5.15
N LEU A 212 1.44 1.59 5.54
CA LEU A 212 2.48 2.63 5.45
C LEU A 212 3.44 2.33 4.29
N ARG A 213 4.03 3.36 3.68
CA ARG A 213 5.11 3.22 2.70
C ARG A 213 6.33 2.61 3.39
N ASP A 214 6.84 1.51 2.85
CA ASP A 214 7.91 0.72 3.47
C ASP A 214 8.62 -0.10 2.38
N GLY A 215 9.93 0.04 2.24
CA GLY A 215 10.70 -0.51 1.12
C GLY A 215 10.97 0.54 0.04
N HIS A 216 11.11 0.13 -1.22
CA HIS A 216 11.42 1.06 -2.31
C HIS A 216 10.14 1.67 -2.90
N GLY A 217 10.19 2.94 -3.29
CA GLY A 217 9.07 3.60 -3.94
C GLY A 217 9.41 4.97 -4.51
N ILE A 218 8.50 5.45 -5.34
CA ILE A 218 8.55 6.73 -6.01
C ILE A 218 7.41 7.59 -5.47
N LEU A 219 7.73 8.79 -4.98
CA LEU A 219 6.76 9.82 -4.64
C LEU A 219 6.92 10.98 -5.62
N LYS A 220 5.86 11.31 -6.35
CA LYS A 220 5.74 12.51 -7.18
C LYS A 220 4.81 13.48 -6.48
N GLU A 221 5.27 14.69 -6.23
CA GLU A 221 4.51 15.74 -5.56
C GLU A 221 4.28 16.91 -6.51
N GLY A 222 3.07 17.48 -6.49
CA GLY A 222 2.69 18.59 -7.36
C GLY A 222 1.65 18.20 -8.42
N ARG A 223 1.05 19.22 -9.03
CA ARG A 223 0.07 19.07 -10.12
C ARG A 223 0.78 19.14 -11.47
N PHE A 224 0.18 18.54 -12.49
CA PHE A 224 0.65 18.49 -13.88
C PHE A 224 0.98 19.85 -14.52
N LEU A 225 0.61 20.97 -13.88
CA LEU A 225 0.79 22.36 -14.34
C LEU A 225 1.71 23.20 -13.44
N SER A 226 2.39 22.60 -12.46
CA SER A 226 3.23 23.29 -11.46
C SER A 226 4.53 22.53 -11.21
N SER A 227 5.56 23.22 -10.71
CA SER A 227 6.83 22.62 -10.29
C SER A 227 6.61 21.36 -9.45
N SER A 228 7.20 20.27 -9.91
CA SER A 228 7.03 18.94 -9.34
C SER A 228 8.27 18.53 -8.54
N SER A 229 8.06 17.81 -7.45
CA SER A 229 9.18 17.20 -6.71
C SER A 229 9.06 15.69 -6.85
N ILE A 230 10.16 15.01 -7.16
CA ILE A 230 10.20 13.56 -7.34
C ILE A 230 11.22 12.97 -6.38
N TYR A 231 10.78 12.09 -5.49
CA TYR A 231 11.65 11.26 -4.69
C TYR A 231 11.60 9.82 -5.19
N ILE A 232 12.76 9.20 -5.38
CA ILE A 232 12.94 7.79 -5.72
C ILE A 232 13.90 7.19 -4.71
N GLY A 233 13.44 6.28 -3.87
CA GLY A 233 14.32 5.70 -2.88
C GLY A 233 13.64 4.78 -1.89
N GLN A 234 14.34 4.53 -0.80
CA GLN A 234 13.87 3.71 0.30
C GLN A 234 12.94 4.52 1.23
N TRP A 235 12.00 3.80 1.84
CA TRP A 235 10.98 4.27 2.76
C TRP A 235 10.95 3.35 3.97
N LEU A 236 10.73 3.92 5.14
CA LEU A 236 10.50 3.18 6.37
C LEU A 236 9.39 3.88 7.15
N GLN A 237 8.26 3.19 7.36
CA GLN A 237 7.11 3.71 8.09
C GLN A 237 6.69 5.13 7.65
N ASP A 238 6.43 5.29 6.35
CA ASP A 238 6.04 6.56 5.70
C ASP A 238 7.10 7.66 5.63
N LYS A 239 8.34 7.41 6.07
CA LYS A 239 9.43 8.39 5.97
C LYS A 239 10.49 7.95 4.97
N ARG A 240 11.13 8.91 4.29
CA ARG A 240 12.33 8.67 3.50
C ARG A 240 13.43 8.14 4.40
N HIS A 241 14.06 7.05 3.99
CA HIS A 241 15.08 6.36 4.76
C HIS A 241 16.06 5.69 3.79
N GLY A 242 17.26 5.33 4.24
CA GLY A 242 18.23 4.62 3.39
C GLY A 242 18.69 5.46 2.19
N TYR A 243 19.08 4.82 1.09
CA TYR A 243 19.50 5.57 -0.09
C TYR A 243 18.29 6.08 -0.90
N GLY A 244 18.37 7.31 -1.39
CA GLY A 244 17.34 7.91 -2.23
C GLY A 244 17.80 9.14 -3.01
N VAL A 245 17.10 9.39 -4.11
CA VAL A 245 17.29 10.54 -5.00
C VAL A 245 16.06 11.44 -4.91
N LEU A 246 16.28 12.73 -4.68
CA LEU A 246 15.25 13.76 -4.70
C LEU A 246 15.58 14.75 -5.81
N ASP A 247 14.64 14.97 -6.70
CA ASP A 247 14.61 16.09 -7.63
C ASP A 247 13.56 17.07 -7.14
N ASN A 248 13.97 18.21 -6.57
CA ASN A 248 13.07 19.20 -6.00
C ASN A 248 13.05 20.45 -6.86
N GLU A 249 12.15 20.49 -7.86
CA GLU A 249 12.02 21.68 -8.73
C GLU A 249 11.50 22.91 -7.99
N LYS A 250 10.91 22.77 -6.80
CA LYS A 250 10.38 23.90 -6.02
C LYS A 250 11.48 24.67 -5.30
N GLU A 251 12.43 23.95 -4.72
CA GLU A 251 13.59 24.53 -4.03
C GLU A 251 14.79 24.67 -4.97
N GLY A 252 14.75 23.99 -6.12
CA GLY A 252 15.84 24.02 -7.06
C GLY A 252 17.02 23.15 -6.65
N GLU A 253 16.75 22.01 -6.03
CA GLU A 253 17.78 21.14 -5.49
C GLU A 253 17.62 19.72 -6.02
N LYS A 254 18.71 19.12 -6.47
CA LYS A 254 18.81 17.69 -6.71
C LYS A 254 19.70 17.08 -5.65
N TYR A 255 19.22 16.08 -4.93
CA TYR A 255 19.98 15.38 -3.91
C TYR A 255 20.03 13.89 -4.20
N MET A 256 21.20 13.28 -4.02
CA MET A 256 21.44 11.84 -4.16
C MET A 256 22.26 11.38 -2.98
N GLY A 257 21.69 10.57 -2.08
CA GLY A 257 22.42 10.17 -0.89
C GLY A 257 21.58 9.44 0.14
N MET A 258 22.09 9.41 1.37
CA MET A 258 21.42 8.72 2.46
C MET A 258 20.35 9.61 3.11
N TRP A 259 19.28 8.97 3.58
CA TRP A 259 18.13 9.58 4.21
C TRP A 259 17.88 8.90 5.56
N GLN A 260 17.45 9.69 6.53
CA GLN A 260 17.00 9.20 7.82
C GLN A 260 15.85 10.09 8.30
N ASP A 261 14.68 9.48 8.54
CA ASP A 261 13.51 10.15 9.09
C ASP A 261 13.15 11.43 8.32
N ASP A 262 13.07 11.33 6.99
CA ASP A 262 12.82 12.45 6.07
C ASP A 262 13.90 13.52 5.99
N CYS A 263 15.06 13.33 6.63
CA CYS A 263 16.20 14.23 6.53
C CYS A 263 17.32 13.63 5.68
N ARG A 264 18.05 14.47 4.93
CA ARG A 264 19.36 14.10 4.38
C ARG A 264 20.29 13.73 5.54
N HIS A 265 20.93 12.58 5.43
CA HIS A 265 21.82 12.04 6.44
C HIS A 265 23.00 11.34 5.74
N GLY A 266 24.13 11.12 6.41
CA GLY A 266 25.25 10.35 5.85
C GLY A 266 25.82 10.95 4.56
N ASN A 267 26.48 10.11 3.75
CA ASN A 267 27.12 10.59 2.53
C ASN A 267 26.07 10.92 1.45
N GLY A 268 26.27 12.04 0.76
CA GLY A 268 25.42 12.43 -0.34
C GLY A 268 26.05 13.49 -1.24
N ILE A 269 25.38 13.70 -2.36
CA ILE A 269 25.68 14.70 -3.38
C ILE A 269 24.47 15.59 -3.53
N MET A 270 24.68 16.89 -3.64
CA MET A 270 23.63 17.88 -3.87
C MET A 270 24.04 18.83 -5.00
N VAL A 271 23.11 19.14 -5.89
CA VAL A 271 23.28 20.15 -6.94
C VAL A 271 22.15 21.18 -6.79
N THR A 272 22.51 22.46 -6.68
CA THR A 272 21.54 23.57 -6.59
C THR A 272 21.25 24.14 -7.99
N LEU A 273 20.23 24.99 -8.12
CA LEU A 273 19.91 25.70 -9.38
C LEU A 273 21.02 26.62 -9.86
N ASP A 274 21.89 27.07 -8.95
CA ASP A 274 23.07 27.89 -9.28
C ASP A 274 24.23 27.03 -9.82
N ASP A 275 23.96 25.78 -10.22
CA ASP A 275 24.93 24.78 -10.68
C ASP A 275 26.08 24.54 -9.69
N ILE A 276 25.84 24.76 -8.38
CA ILE A 276 26.81 24.47 -7.33
C ILE A 276 26.66 23.01 -6.92
N TYR A 277 27.74 22.26 -7.07
CA TYR A 277 27.86 20.88 -6.65
C TYR A 277 28.43 20.80 -5.24
N TYR A 278 27.79 20.03 -4.37
CA TYR A 278 28.25 19.69 -3.03
C TYR A 278 28.35 18.18 -2.87
N GLU A 279 29.43 17.73 -2.26
CA GLU A 279 29.64 16.33 -1.87
C GLU A 279 30.17 16.27 -0.45
N GLY A 280 29.55 15.45 0.39
CA GLY A 280 30.04 15.25 1.75
C GLY A 280 29.04 14.56 2.65
N ASN A 281 29.25 14.71 3.96
CA ASN A 281 28.40 14.11 4.98
C ASN A 281 27.29 15.07 5.43
N PHE A 282 26.06 14.60 5.45
CA PHE A 282 24.88 15.33 5.86
C PHE A 282 24.41 14.86 7.24
N VAL A 283 23.99 15.80 8.08
CA VAL A 283 23.33 15.53 9.36
C VAL A 283 22.12 16.46 9.47
N ASN A 284 20.92 15.88 9.52
CA ASN A 284 19.65 16.61 9.62
C ASN A 284 19.53 17.72 8.56
N ASN A 285 19.67 17.35 7.28
CA ASN A 285 19.65 18.24 6.12
C ASN A 285 20.85 19.16 5.94
N ASN A 286 21.74 19.29 6.92
CA ASN A 286 22.90 20.18 6.84
C ASN A 286 24.15 19.41 6.42
N LEU A 287 24.91 19.97 5.48
CA LEU A 287 26.26 19.52 5.19
C LEU A 287 27.14 19.76 6.43
N SER A 288 27.97 18.78 6.76
CA SER A 288 28.79 18.81 7.97
C SER A 288 30.13 18.12 7.76
N GLY A 289 31.17 18.70 8.35
CA GLY A 289 32.52 18.15 8.30
C GLY A 289 33.21 18.42 6.96
N TYR A 290 34.14 17.53 6.58
CA TYR A 290 34.89 17.67 5.34
C TYR A 290 34.00 17.33 4.14
N GLY A 291 34.01 18.21 3.13
CA GLY A 291 33.32 18.00 1.87
C GLY A 291 33.99 18.73 0.70
N THR A 292 33.43 18.52 -0.48
CA THR A 292 33.82 19.17 -1.72
C THR A 292 32.68 20.06 -2.20
N MET A 293 33.01 21.27 -2.61
CA MET A 293 32.12 22.17 -3.32
C MET A 293 32.75 22.51 -4.67
N MET A 294 31.99 22.43 -5.75
CA MET A 294 32.44 22.74 -7.10
C MET A 294 31.46 23.70 -7.78
N PHE A 295 32.02 24.71 -8.45
CA PHE A 295 31.29 25.73 -9.17
C PHE A 295 31.34 25.48 -10.67
N GLN A 296 30.44 26.13 -11.42
CA GLN A 296 30.35 26.02 -12.88
C GLN A 296 31.64 26.44 -13.61
N ASP A 297 32.44 27.34 -13.02
CA ASP A 297 33.72 27.78 -13.57
C ASP A 297 34.86 26.78 -13.34
N ASN A 298 34.59 25.61 -12.75
CA ASN A 298 35.55 24.61 -12.28
C ASN A 298 36.38 25.04 -11.06
N THR A 299 36.00 26.10 -10.36
CA THR A 299 36.54 26.38 -9.03
C THR A 299 36.09 25.28 -8.08
N VAL A 300 37.03 24.73 -7.30
CA VAL A 300 36.78 23.61 -6.37
C VAL A 300 37.28 23.97 -4.98
N PHE A 301 36.40 23.91 -4.00
CA PHE A 301 36.75 23.96 -2.59
C PHE A 301 36.71 22.56 -1.98
N LYS A 302 37.76 22.16 -1.27
CA LYS A 302 37.80 20.93 -0.45
C LYS A 302 38.16 21.30 0.97
N GLY A 303 37.26 21.08 1.91
CA GLY A 303 37.50 21.48 3.30
C GLY A 303 36.28 21.34 4.20
N GLU A 304 36.34 21.97 5.36
CA GLU A 304 35.28 21.95 6.36
C GLU A 304 34.09 22.83 5.91
N LEU A 305 32.94 22.17 5.73
CA LEU A 305 31.67 22.76 5.30
C LEU A 305 30.65 22.70 6.44
N GLY A 306 29.87 23.77 6.58
CA GLY A 306 28.81 23.92 7.55
C GLY A 306 27.42 23.99 6.92
N ALA A 307 26.44 24.33 7.76
CA ALA A 307 25.05 24.53 7.34
C ALA A 307 24.96 25.55 6.19
N GLY A 308 24.03 25.31 5.27
CA GLY A 308 23.83 26.17 4.09
C GLY A 308 25.01 26.23 3.13
N GLY A 309 25.95 25.27 3.18
CA GLY A 309 27.14 25.27 2.33
C GLY A 309 28.19 26.31 2.75
N SER A 310 28.08 26.85 3.97
CA SER A 310 29.07 27.79 4.50
C SER A 310 30.45 27.15 4.61
N LEU A 311 31.48 27.91 4.26
CA LEU A 311 32.87 27.53 4.53
C LEU A 311 33.12 27.78 6.02
N ASN A 312 33.56 26.76 6.74
CA ASN A 312 33.81 26.88 8.18
C ASN A 312 34.99 26.03 8.64
N GLY A 313 36.20 26.55 8.41
CA GLY A 313 37.43 25.96 8.90
C GLY A 313 38.46 25.72 7.80
N LYS A 314 39.23 24.65 7.92
CA LYS A 314 40.38 24.42 7.03
C LYS A 314 39.95 23.87 5.67
N GLY A 315 40.64 24.29 4.61
CA GLY A 315 40.41 23.78 3.27
C GLY A 315 41.44 24.22 2.23
N VAL A 316 41.20 23.79 1.00
CA VAL A 316 41.93 24.16 -0.21
C VAL A 316 40.93 24.61 -1.27
N LEU A 317 41.09 25.84 -1.76
CA LEU A 317 40.37 26.38 -2.90
C LEU A 317 41.27 26.29 -4.13
N SER A 318 40.87 25.52 -5.13
CA SER A 318 41.56 25.40 -6.42
C SER A 318 40.78 26.19 -7.47
N LEU A 319 41.41 27.15 -8.11
CA LEU A 319 40.82 28.00 -9.13
C LEU A 319 40.95 27.36 -10.52
N SER A 320 40.10 27.78 -11.44
CA SER A 320 40.06 27.25 -12.81
C SER A 320 41.33 27.47 -13.63
N ASN A 321 42.13 28.48 -13.25
CA ASN A 321 43.44 28.76 -13.84
C ASN A 321 44.58 27.90 -13.26
N GLY A 322 44.28 26.97 -12.35
CA GLY A 322 45.22 26.09 -11.67
C GLY A 322 45.82 26.66 -10.38
N ASP A 323 45.59 27.95 -10.06
CA ASP A 323 46.04 28.52 -8.81
C ASP A 323 45.31 27.88 -7.62
N SER A 324 45.91 27.90 -6.44
CA SER A 324 45.25 27.40 -5.23
C SER A 324 45.49 28.27 -4.00
N ILE A 325 44.52 28.24 -3.08
CA ILE A 325 44.61 28.86 -1.77
C ILE A 325 44.38 27.78 -0.72
N GLN A 326 45.39 27.53 0.11
CA GLN A 326 45.28 26.61 1.25
C GLN A 326 45.23 27.41 2.54
N GLY A 327 44.20 27.19 3.37
CA GLY A 327 44.03 28.00 4.57
C GLY A 327 42.77 27.73 5.36
N SER A 328 42.41 28.70 6.20
CA SER A 328 41.16 28.76 6.94
C SER A 328 40.17 29.68 6.21
N PHE A 329 38.94 29.20 6.06
CA PHE A 329 37.84 29.84 5.34
C PHE A 329 36.64 30.01 6.29
N CYS A 330 36.00 31.16 6.24
CA CYS A 330 34.82 31.45 7.05
C CYS A 330 33.84 32.33 6.26
N GLY A 331 32.59 31.89 6.11
CA GLY A 331 31.51 32.66 5.49
C GLY A 331 30.73 31.86 4.44
N VAL A 332 29.76 32.53 3.83
CA VAL A 332 28.96 31.97 2.73
C VAL A 332 29.53 32.47 1.42
N TRP A 333 29.70 31.58 0.44
CA TRP A 333 30.32 31.94 -0.85
C TRP A 333 29.64 33.14 -1.53
N SER A 334 28.30 33.15 -1.57
CA SER A 334 27.50 34.21 -2.19
C SER A 334 27.54 35.56 -1.46
N GLU A 335 27.87 35.57 -0.16
CA GLU A 335 27.93 36.78 0.67
C GLU A 335 29.36 37.31 0.84
N GLY A 336 30.34 36.57 0.33
CA GLY A 336 31.76 36.82 0.53
C GLY A 336 32.35 35.97 1.65
N ILE A 337 33.58 35.53 1.41
CA ILE A 337 34.31 34.63 2.30
C ILE A 337 35.54 35.33 2.87
N LYS A 338 35.82 35.09 4.15
CA LYS A 338 37.09 35.46 4.78
C LYS A 338 38.07 34.32 4.62
N VAL A 339 39.26 34.63 4.14
CA VAL A 339 40.31 33.65 3.88
C VAL A 339 41.60 34.07 4.57
N SER A 340 42.21 33.14 5.30
CA SER A 340 43.56 33.28 5.86
C SER A 340 44.37 32.06 5.47
N GLY A 341 45.40 32.24 4.65
CA GLY A 341 46.11 31.09 4.08
C GLY A 341 47.27 31.47 3.16
N VAL A 342 47.78 30.46 2.46
CA VAL A 342 48.86 30.56 1.49
C VAL A 342 48.26 30.45 0.09
N TYR A 343 48.53 31.44 -0.76
CA TYR A 343 48.25 31.40 -2.19
C TYR A 343 49.43 30.77 -2.92
N GLN A 344 49.16 29.78 -3.76
CA GLN A 344 50.10 29.13 -4.66
C GLN A 344 49.65 29.37 -6.09
N LYS A 345 50.50 30.03 -6.87
CA LYS A 345 50.29 30.24 -8.29
C LYS A 345 50.60 28.95 -9.05
N ALA A 346 49.77 28.59 -10.02
CA ALA A 346 50.07 27.50 -10.94
C ALA A 346 51.41 27.77 -11.63
N VAL A 347 52.33 26.81 -11.55
CA VAL A 347 53.53 26.84 -12.39
C VAL A 347 53.08 26.38 -13.77
N ALA A 348 53.28 27.21 -14.80
CA ALA A 348 53.07 26.77 -16.16
C ALA A 348 54.06 25.62 -16.44
N ASP A 349 53.56 24.44 -16.80
CA ASP A 349 54.41 23.40 -17.35
C ASP A 349 55.00 23.92 -18.67
N GLU A 350 56.21 24.47 -18.62
CA GLU A 350 57.11 24.53 -19.77
C GLU A 350 57.62 23.12 -20.07
N GLN A 351 56.73 22.19 -20.44
CA GLN A 351 57.11 20.90 -21.00
C GLN A 351 55.92 20.22 -21.69
N CYS A 352 55.59 20.72 -22.89
CA CYS A 352 55.00 19.86 -23.93
C CYS A 352 55.30 20.39 -25.34
N THR A 353 56.59 20.50 -25.67
CA THR A 353 57.08 20.58 -27.06
C THR A 353 58.38 19.78 -27.20
N SER A 354 58.34 18.45 -27.00
CA SER A 354 59.39 17.59 -27.54
C SER A 354 58.99 16.15 -27.88
N ASP A 355 57.78 15.68 -27.57
CA ASP A 355 57.40 14.27 -27.85
C ASP A 355 56.39 14.06 -29.00
N VAL A 356 56.16 15.06 -29.85
CA VAL A 356 55.36 14.87 -31.09
C VAL A 356 56.23 14.71 -32.35
N ASP A 357 57.50 15.11 -32.31
CA ASP A 357 58.43 14.93 -33.45
C ASP A 357 59.21 13.60 -33.41
N SER A 358 59.18 12.85 -32.31
CA SER A 358 59.85 11.54 -32.19
C SER A 358 59.00 10.35 -32.68
N LEU A 359 57.72 10.57 -33.01
CA LEU A 359 56.81 9.54 -33.53
C LEU A 359 56.51 9.63 -35.04
N ILE A 360 56.99 10.66 -35.75
CA ILE A 360 56.79 10.82 -37.20
C ILE A 360 58.05 10.47 -38.02
N SER A 361 59.19 10.19 -37.37
CA SER A 361 60.48 9.89 -38.04
C SER A 361 60.77 8.40 -38.26
N ARG A 362 59.93 7.44 -37.81
CA ARG A 362 60.27 6.00 -37.88
C ARG A 362 59.54 5.16 -38.92
N ASP A 363 58.62 5.72 -39.70
CA ASP A 363 57.76 4.94 -40.61
C ASP A 363 57.94 5.23 -42.10
N LYS A 364 59.18 5.43 -42.57
CA LYS A 364 59.50 5.34 -44.01
C LYS A 364 60.89 4.76 -44.26
N LYS A 365 60.99 3.43 -44.30
CA LYS A 365 61.91 2.65 -45.17
C LYS A 365 61.70 1.14 -44.95
N HIS A 366 60.83 0.53 -45.76
CA HIS A 366 61.19 -0.57 -46.66
C HIS A 366 59.97 -0.99 -47.52
N PRO A 367 60.11 -1.07 -48.86
CA PRO A 367 59.05 -1.51 -49.76
C PRO A 367 59.14 -3.03 -49.98
N PHE A 368 57.99 -3.71 -50.06
CA PHE A 368 57.88 -4.98 -50.79
C PHE A 368 56.57 -5.01 -51.59
N LEU A 369 56.78 -5.20 -52.89
CA LEU A 369 55.87 -5.40 -54.03
C LEU A 369 55.24 -4.15 -54.65
#